data_AF-A0A7J2V2G2-F1
#
_entry.id   AF-A0A7J2V2G2-F1
#
_cell.length_a   1.000
_cell.length_b   1.000
_cell.length_c   1.000
_cell.angle_alpha   90.00
_cell.angle_beta   90.00
_cell.angle_gamma   90.00
#
_symmetry.space_group_name_H-M   'P 1'
#
loop_
_entity.id
_entity.type
_entity.pdbx_description
1 polymer ?
#
loop_
_entity_poly.entity_id
_entity_poly.type
_entity_poly.pdbx_seq_one_letter_code
_entity_poly.pdbx_strand_id
1 'polypeptide(L)'
;LLSEGYDVEDAVKILANPSRKHHILDPSTDYIYRNARLDGPFTAIIGYSSGDDIYMIVIADRSKFRPVILAEDQEWIYAASEESEVRELSPNARVWTLKPGYYFIASYKKGIISYGRPEEELESFSPPPIFTPEGFDIDARYIDYRGLDNEIARVASTKNVVRIANVMGHRYIGISLPRRGVKNIRIELYGVVGNCLANLNEANYFYVYGNVGDDCGDTMHGGKVVITGDARDVLAQTLQGGKIFVGGNAGNRVGIQMREYREKRPYLVIGGRVDDYLGEYMAGGVIIILNKNNRSESVGSYVGSGMVGGRIYIRGKVYPARIGPQPPRVEMLRFLKAMAIEGFIKNRDLEDLVEQSYIDLIDKLPEEVMRYARKLYEERIGMPRYEYRELYEEEIRELLPVLEEYGRDLGGDYTELLSDKYTVITARKIVGSR
;
A
#
# COMPACT_ATOMS: atom_id res chain seq x y z
N LEU A 1 9.65 31.78 3.09
CA LEU A 1 10.51 30.67 2.63
C LEU A 1 11.42 31.11 1.49
N LEU A 2 10.95 31.22 0.23
CA LEU A 2 11.82 31.62 -0.88
C LEU A 2 12.41 33.04 -0.71
N SER A 3 11.59 34.00 -0.24
CA SER A 3 12.06 35.35 0.12
C SER A 3 13.04 35.38 1.30
N GLU A 4 13.15 34.29 2.05
CA GLU A 4 14.07 34.12 3.18
C GLU A 4 15.34 33.36 2.77
N GLY A 5 15.51 33.06 1.47
CA GLY A 5 16.74 32.48 0.92
C GLY A 5 16.73 30.96 0.75
N TYR A 6 15.64 30.27 1.09
CA TYR A 6 15.49 28.84 0.79
C TYR A 6 15.29 28.62 -0.71
N ASP A 7 15.86 27.54 -1.24
CA ASP A 7 15.54 27.11 -2.60
C ASP A 7 14.15 26.45 -2.67
N VAL A 8 13.72 26.12 -3.90
CA VAL A 8 12.41 25.51 -4.15
C VAL A 8 12.27 24.17 -3.45
N GLU A 9 13.32 23.36 -3.44
CA GLU A 9 13.24 22.02 -2.85
C GLU A 9 13.12 22.09 -1.33
N ASP A 10 13.94 22.90 -0.66
CA ASP A 10 13.87 23.06 0.79
C ASP A 10 12.57 23.74 1.23
N ALA A 11 12.06 24.70 0.46
CA ALA A 11 10.74 25.25 0.71
C ALA A 11 9.64 24.18 0.64
N VAL A 12 9.69 23.30 -0.37
CA VAL A 12 8.75 22.17 -0.52
C VAL A 12 8.89 21.17 0.62
N LYS A 13 10.12 20.82 1.03
CA LYS A 13 10.37 19.94 2.19
C LYS A 13 9.72 20.53 3.46
N ILE A 14 9.82 21.83 3.68
CA ILE A 14 9.18 22.50 4.83
C ILE A 14 7.65 22.39 4.72
N LEU A 15 7.08 22.72 3.56
CA LEU A 15 5.63 22.72 3.32
C LEU A 15 5.00 21.32 3.44
N ALA A 16 5.65 20.29 2.88
CA ALA A 16 5.16 18.91 2.83
C ALA A 16 5.05 18.23 4.19
N ASN A 17 5.62 18.83 5.25
CA ASN A 17 5.59 18.32 6.61
C ASN A 17 6.09 16.86 6.73
N PRO A 18 7.36 16.59 6.33
CA PRO A 18 7.92 15.26 6.36
C PRO A 18 7.88 14.70 7.78
N SER A 19 7.80 13.38 7.88
CA SER A 19 7.82 12.71 9.18
C SER A 19 9.11 13.05 9.93
N ARG A 20 8.96 13.62 11.13
CA ARG A 20 10.09 13.92 12.05
C ARG A 20 10.91 12.67 12.41
N LYS A 21 10.39 11.46 12.18
CA LYS A 21 11.14 10.21 12.36
C LYS A 21 12.36 10.10 11.44
N HIS A 22 12.32 10.74 10.27
CA HIS A 22 13.38 10.65 9.28
C HIS A 22 14.36 11.82 9.33
N HIS A 23 14.20 12.76 10.26
CA HIS A 23 15.08 13.93 10.43
C HIS A 23 15.40 14.66 9.11
N ILE A 24 14.42 14.75 8.21
CA ILE A 24 14.59 15.35 6.87
C ILE A 24 14.89 16.86 6.97
N LEU A 25 14.36 17.53 7.99
CA LEU A 25 14.63 18.94 8.29
C LEU A 25 15.48 19.03 9.55
N ASP A 26 16.41 19.99 9.59
CA ASP A 26 17.14 20.28 10.82
C ASP A 26 16.17 20.77 11.92
N PRO A 27 16.45 20.51 13.21
CA PRO A 27 15.53 20.84 14.30
C PRO A 27 15.18 22.34 14.41
N SER A 28 16.07 23.23 13.98
CA SER A 28 15.84 24.67 14.08
C SER A 28 14.87 25.16 13.01
N THR A 29 15.08 24.75 11.75
CA THR A 29 14.13 24.98 10.65
C THR A 29 12.80 24.31 10.93
N ASP A 30 12.81 23.07 11.43
CA ASP A 30 11.61 22.36 11.83
C ASP A 30 10.80 23.17 12.85
N TYR A 31 11.45 23.72 13.88
CA TYR A 31 10.81 24.54 14.89
C TYR A 31 10.31 25.88 14.34
N ILE A 32 11.14 26.64 13.63
CA ILE A 32 10.81 27.99 13.14
C ILE A 32 9.60 27.94 12.21
N TYR A 33 9.60 27.01 11.24
CA TYR A 33 8.57 26.93 10.20
C TYR A 33 7.48 25.90 10.49
N ARG A 34 7.34 25.45 11.75
CA ARG A 34 6.29 24.49 12.15
C ARG A 34 4.86 24.90 11.76
N ASN A 35 4.60 26.20 11.68
CA ASN A 35 3.29 26.76 11.33
C ASN A 35 3.12 27.06 9.83
N ALA A 36 4.19 26.94 9.02
CA ALA A 36 4.12 27.15 7.57
C ALA A 36 3.70 25.87 6.82
N ARG A 37 3.59 24.76 7.55
CA ARG A 37 3.35 23.43 6.98
C ARG A 37 1.89 23.26 6.61
N LEU A 38 1.66 22.50 5.55
CA LEU A 38 0.32 22.05 5.23
C LEU A 38 -0.10 20.96 6.22
N ASP A 39 -1.31 21.08 6.74
CA ASP A 39 -1.95 20.05 7.56
C ASP A 39 -2.96 19.27 6.71
N GLY A 40 -2.97 17.95 6.89
CA GLY A 40 -3.68 17.00 6.02
C GLY A 40 -5.18 16.91 6.29
N PRO A 41 -5.95 16.22 5.40
CA PRO A 41 -5.49 15.51 4.21
C PRO A 41 -5.37 16.41 2.98
N PHE A 42 -4.26 16.29 2.23
CA PHE A 42 -4.05 17.03 0.99
C PHE A 42 -3.18 16.27 0.00
N THR A 43 -3.47 16.51 -1.28
CA THR A 43 -2.53 16.34 -2.38
C THR A 43 -2.66 17.58 -3.24
N ALA A 44 -1.54 18.20 -3.61
CA ALA A 44 -1.54 19.45 -4.35
C ALA A 44 -0.54 19.37 -5.52
N ILE A 45 -0.99 19.87 -6.67
CA ILE A 45 -0.16 20.13 -7.84
C ILE A 45 -0.01 21.64 -7.95
N ILE A 46 1.22 22.13 -7.92
CA ILE A 46 1.55 23.54 -7.83
C ILE A 46 2.44 23.89 -9.02
N GLY A 47 1.96 24.81 -9.85
CA GLY A 47 2.79 25.51 -10.83
C GLY A 47 3.46 26.72 -10.17
N TYR A 48 4.78 26.79 -10.23
CA TYR A 48 5.54 27.92 -9.67
C TYR A 48 6.50 28.48 -10.71
N SER A 49 6.49 29.80 -10.90
CA SER A 49 7.49 30.49 -11.73
C SER A 49 8.40 31.32 -10.82
N SER A 50 9.71 31.07 -10.92
CA SER A 50 10.72 31.87 -10.24
C SER A 50 11.10 33.14 -11.01
N GLY A 51 10.46 33.40 -12.16
CA GLY A 51 10.87 34.41 -13.15
C GLY A 51 11.87 33.85 -14.16
N ASP A 52 12.86 33.08 -13.69
CA ASP A 52 13.91 32.50 -14.55
C ASP A 52 13.63 31.05 -14.96
N ASP A 53 12.74 30.36 -14.24
CA ASP A 53 12.42 28.95 -14.46
C ASP A 53 10.96 28.67 -14.09
N ILE A 54 10.44 27.53 -14.53
CA ILE A 54 9.08 27.07 -14.24
C ILE A 54 9.16 25.69 -13.60
N TYR A 55 8.46 25.54 -12.49
CA TYR A 55 8.42 24.32 -11.69
C TYR A 55 7.03 23.73 -11.67
N MET A 56 6.96 22.41 -11.79
CA MET A 56 5.82 21.60 -11.40
C MET A 56 6.17 20.89 -10.10
N ILE A 57 5.41 21.18 -9.05
CA ILE A 57 5.60 20.62 -7.72
C ILE A 57 4.36 19.80 -7.38
N VAL A 58 4.56 18.57 -6.92
CA VAL A 58 3.47 17.72 -6.44
C VAL A 58 3.79 17.29 -5.03
N ILE A 59 2.86 17.50 -4.10
CA ILE A 59 3.04 17.14 -2.69
C ILE A 59 1.83 16.35 -2.21
N ALA A 60 2.08 15.34 -1.37
CA ALA A 60 1.02 14.59 -0.71
C ALA A 60 1.27 14.52 0.80
N ASP A 61 0.18 14.51 1.56
CA ASP A 61 0.25 14.32 3.01
C ASP A 61 0.77 12.92 3.39
N ARG A 62 1.19 12.78 4.66
CA ARG A 62 1.78 11.53 5.19
C ARG A 62 0.82 10.36 5.23
N SER A 63 -0.48 10.60 5.32
CA SER A 63 -1.49 9.57 5.29
C SER A 63 -1.92 9.24 3.86
N LYS A 64 -1.59 10.10 2.89
CA LYS A 64 -1.88 9.98 1.45
C LYS A 64 -3.34 9.55 1.23
N PHE A 65 -4.26 10.35 1.75
CA PHE A 65 -5.70 10.08 1.59
C PHE A 65 -6.24 10.48 0.21
N ARG A 66 -5.47 11.25 -0.56
CA ARG A 66 -5.78 11.57 -1.95
C ARG A 66 -4.68 11.00 -2.86
N PRO A 67 -5.00 10.09 -3.78
CA PRO A 67 -4.02 9.52 -4.68
C PRO A 67 -3.47 10.59 -5.63
N VAL A 68 -2.25 10.34 -6.10
CA VAL A 68 -1.70 11.01 -7.27
C VAL A 68 -0.79 10.04 -8.01
N ILE A 69 -1.00 9.99 -9.31
CA ILE A 69 -0.17 9.28 -10.26
C ILE A 69 0.77 10.30 -10.88
N LEU A 70 2.05 9.95 -10.89
CA LEU A 70 3.09 10.67 -11.61
C LEU A 70 3.43 9.87 -12.86
N ALA A 71 3.73 10.55 -13.94
CA ALA A 71 4.19 9.89 -15.15
C ALA A 71 5.14 10.75 -15.97
N GLU A 72 5.90 10.09 -16.83
CA GLU A 72 6.73 10.75 -17.83
C GLU A 72 6.66 9.99 -19.15
N ASP A 73 6.79 10.72 -20.25
CA ASP A 73 7.18 10.18 -21.55
C ASP A 73 8.33 11.03 -22.12
N GLN A 74 8.60 10.91 -23.43
CA GLN A 74 9.71 11.61 -24.07
C GLN A 74 9.53 13.14 -24.12
N GLU A 75 8.31 13.64 -24.00
CA GLU A 75 7.96 15.05 -24.20
C GLU A 75 7.38 15.71 -22.94
N TRP A 76 6.67 14.95 -22.11
CA TRP A 76 5.82 15.49 -21.06
C TRP A 76 6.02 14.79 -19.71
N ILE A 77 5.81 15.57 -18.66
CA ILE A 77 5.68 15.11 -17.28
C ILE A 77 4.22 15.32 -16.87
N TYR A 78 3.63 14.31 -16.26
CA TYR A 78 2.23 14.30 -15.87
C TYR A 78 2.10 14.12 -14.36
N ALA A 79 1.08 14.75 -13.80
CA ALA A 79 0.53 14.38 -12.51
C ALA A 79 -0.99 14.42 -12.59
N ALA A 80 -1.63 13.35 -12.17
CA ALA A 80 -3.07 13.18 -12.31
C ALA A 80 -3.65 12.44 -11.09
N SER A 81 -4.96 12.54 -10.89
CA SER A 81 -5.63 11.82 -9.82
C SER A 81 -5.76 10.33 -10.14
N GLU A 82 -5.86 9.99 -11.43
CA GLU A 82 -6.01 8.64 -11.93
C GLU A 82 -5.03 8.34 -13.08
N GLU A 83 -4.63 7.08 -13.23
CA GLU A 83 -3.71 6.68 -14.32
C GLU A 83 -4.37 6.80 -15.71
N SER A 84 -5.68 6.58 -15.80
CA SER A 84 -6.44 6.72 -17.05
C SER A 84 -6.32 8.11 -17.67
N GLU A 85 -6.27 9.17 -16.84
CA GLU A 85 -6.12 10.56 -17.30
C GLU A 85 -4.77 10.77 -18.01
N VAL A 86 -3.71 10.10 -17.54
CA VAL A 86 -2.40 10.11 -18.20
C VAL A 86 -2.44 9.27 -19.48
N ARG A 87 -3.00 8.06 -19.40
CA ARG A 87 -2.97 7.08 -20.49
C ARG A 87 -3.80 7.49 -21.69
N GLU A 88 -4.84 8.31 -21.50
CA GLU A 88 -5.61 8.90 -22.59
C GLU A 88 -4.74 9.82 -23.47
N LEU A 89 -3.77 10.53 -22.87
CA LEU A 89 -2.83 11.40 -23.58
C LEU A 89 -1.58 10.65 -24.04
N SER A 90 -1.07 9.75 -23.21
CA SER A 90 0.16 9.00 -23.45
C SER A 90 -0.01 7.54 -23.01
N PRO A 91 -0.50 6.67 -23.91
CA PRO A 91 -0.81 5.28 -23.60
C PRO A 91 0.38 4.48 -23.07
N ASN A 92 1.61 4.86 -23.46
CA ASN A 92 2.84 4.17 -23.11
C ASN A 92 3.69 4.91 -22.06
N ALA A 93 3.17 5.97 -21.43
CA ALA A 93 3.90 6.70 -20.39
C ALA A 93 4.41 5.77 -19.28
N ARG A 94 5.59 6.07 -18.75
CA ARG A 94 6.06 5.41 -17.54
C ARG A 94 5.30 6.00 -16.36
N VAL A 95 4.66 5.17 -15.55
CA VAL A 95 3.80 5.63 -14.42
C VAL A 95 4.34 5.14 -13.09
N TRP A 96 4.23 5.96 -12.06
CA TRP A 96 4.48 5.59 -10.67
C TRP A 96 3.59 6.40 -9.74
N THR A 97 3.59 6.07 -8.45
CA THR A 97 2.83 6.82 -7.44
C THR A 97 3.77 7.66 -6.58
N LEU A 98 3.27 8.72 -5.97
CA LEU A 98 4.01 9.44 -4.92
C LEU A 98 4.02 8.62 -3.60
N LYS A 99 5.15 8.57 -2.89
CA LYS A 99 5.23 7.92 -1.56
C LYS A 99 4.50 8.76 -0.51
N PRO A 100 3.85 8.13 0.50
CA PRO A 100 3.16 8.90 1.54
C PRO A 100 4.08 9.91 2.23
N GLY A 101 3.69 11.19 2.24
CA GLY A 101 4.48 12.29 2.82
C GLY A 101 5.70 12.74 2.01
N TYR A 102 5.83 12.31 0.76
CA TYR A 102 6.88 12.74 -0.16
C TYR A 102 6.39 13.84 -1.11
N TYR A 103 7.34 14.36 -1.89
CA TYR A 103 7.14 15.42 -2.87
C TYR A 103 7.84 15.08 -4.18
N PHE A 104 7.27 15.52 -5.29
CA PHE A 104 7.85 15.48 -6.62
C PHE A 104 8.12 16.91 -7.09
N ILE A 105 9.23 17.12 -7.78
CA ILE A 105 9.60 18.41 -8.36
C ILE A 105 10.17 18.18 -9.75
N ALA A 106 9.61 18.86 -10.73
CA ALA A 106 10.18 19.01 -12.06
C ALA A 106 10.40 20.50 -12.36
N SER A 107 11.47 20.77 -13.11
CA SER A 107 11.85 22.09 -13.62
C SER A 107 11.89 22.03 -15.14
N TYR A 108 11.40 23.08 -15.79
CA TYR A 108 11.47 23.21 -17.24
C TYR A 108 12.93 23.19 -17.74
N LYS A 109 13.84 23.83 -17.00
CA LYS A 109 15.27 23.89 -17.38
C LYS A 109 16.10 22.69 -16.92
N LYS A 110 15.74 22.07 -15.78
CA LYS A 110 16.57 21.03 -15.14
C LYS A 110 16.01 19.61 -15.26
N GLY A 111 14.80 19.44 -15.80
CA GLY A 111 14.11 18.15 -15.81
C GLY A 111 13.57 17.79 -14.42
N ILE A 112 13.42 16.50 -14.14
CA ILE A 112 12.96 16.02 -12.84
C ILE A 112 14.09 16.20 -11.81
N ILE A 113 13.80 16.98 -10.77
CA ILE A 113 14.71 17.21 -9.63
C ILE A 113 14.46 16.16 -8.54
N SER A 114 13.19 15.79 -8.32
CA SER A 114 12.80 14.76 -7.37
C SER A 114 11.62 13.95 -7.89
N TYR A 115 11.79 12.63 -7.95
CA TYR A 115 10.76 11.70 -8.43
C TYR A 115 9.65 11.41 -7.40
N GLY A 116 9.80 11.88 -6.16
CA GLY A 116 8.85 11.57 -5.08
C GLY A 116 8.91 10.14 -4.54
N ARG A 117 9.87 9.36 -5.03
CA ARG A 117 10.32 8.07 -4.51
C ARG A 117 11.83 7.93 -4.78
N PRO A 118 12.54 7.09 -4.01
CA PRO A 118 13.88 6.65 -4.40
C PRO A 118 13.87 6.09 -5.82
N GLU A 119 14.87 6.42 -6.63
CA GLU A 119 14.92 6.00 -8.04
C GLU A 119 14.91 4.48 -8.20
N GLU A 120 15.56 3.74 -7.28
CA GLU A 120 15.53 2.28 -7.30
C GLU A 120 14.10 1.70 -7.14
N GLU A 121 13.16 2.44 -6.56
CA GLU A 121 11.76 2.02 -6.41
C GLU A 121 10.94 2.27 -7.70
N LEU A 122 11.41 3.10 -8.63
CA LEU A 122 10.65 3.47 -9.83
C LEU A 122 10.58 2.34 -10.85
N GLU A 123 11.60 1.50 -10.91
CA GLU A 123 11.64 0.33 -11.80
C GLU A 123 10.74 -0.81 -11.34
N SER A 124 10.18 -0.75 -10.13
CA SER A 124 9.31 -1.84 -9.66
C SER A 124 7.89 -1.74 -10.19
N PHE A 125 7.49 -0.61 -10.78
CA PHE A 125 6.15 -0.42 -11.32
C PHE A 125 5.97 -1.18 -12.63
N SER A 126 4.76 -1.67 -12.83
CA SER A 126 4.45 -2.54 -13.95
C SER A 126 4.53 -1.77 -15.28
N PRO A 127 4.94 -2.43 -16.37
CA PRO A 127 4.96 -1.80 -17.69
C PRO A 127 3.56 -1.35 -18.13
N PRO A 128 3.46 -0.50 -19.17
CA PRO A 128 2.17 -0.11 -19.75
C PRO A 128 1.27 -1.31 -20.05
N PRO A 129 -0.04 -1.20 -19.78
CA PRO A 129 -0.97 -2.31 -19.96
C PRO A 129 -1.25 -2.59 -21.44
N ILE A 130 -1.75 -3.79 -21.71
CA ILE A 130 -2.25 -4.17 -23.03
C ILE A 130 -3.72 -3.76 -23.11
N PHE A 131 -4.07 -2.92 -24.07
CA PHE A 131 -5.46 -2.45 -24.24
C PHE A 131 -6.26 -3.31 -25.22
N THR A 132 -5.65 -3.79 -26.30
CA THR A 132 -6.35 -4.51 -27.37
C THR A 132 -5.83 -5.94 -27.48
N PRO A 133 -6.54 -6.94 -26.92
CA PRO A 133 -6.18 -8.35 -27.10
C PRO A 133 -6.61 -8.87 -28.48
N GLU A 134 -6.07 -10.03 -28.86
CA GLU A 134 -6.61 -10.80 -29.98
C GLU A 134 -7.99 -11.37 -29.61
N GLY A 135 -9.04 -10.82 -30.23
CA GLY A 135 -10.42 -11.23 -29.99
C GLY A 135 -10.96 -10.73 -28.64
N PHE A 136 -11.99 -9.89 -28.72
CA PHE A 136 -12.74 -9.42 -27.54
C PHE A 136 -14.24 -9.49 -27.81
N ASP A 137 -15.04 -9.60 -26.74
CA ASP A 137 -16.49 -9.60 -26.81
C ASP A 137 -17.07 -8.18 -26.66
N ILE A 138 -16.36 -7.32 -25.94
CA ILE A 138 -16.79 -5.96 -25.58
C ILE A 138 -15.62 -4.98 -25.81
N ASP A 139 -15.90 -3.86 -26.47
CA ASP A 139 -14.97 -2.72 -26.55
C ASP A 139 -15.44 -1.63 -25.59
N ALA A 140 -14.71 -1.41 -24.51
CA ALA A 140 -15.13 -0.52 -23.44
C ALA A 140 -15.12 0.97 -23.86
N ARG A 141 -14.43 1.37 -24.94
CA ARG A 141 -14.38 2.77 -25.40
C ARG A 141 -15.76 3.39 -25.66
N TYR A 142 -16.73 2.57 -26.04
CA TYR A 142 -18.06 3.01 -26.45
C TYR A 142 -19.12 2.81 -25.37
N ILE A 143 -18.72 2.45 -24.16
CA ILE A 143 -19.61 2.10 -23.05
C ILE A 143 -19.24 2.97 -21.86
N ASP A 144 -20.21 3.55 -21.17
CA ASP A 144 -19.91 4.26 -19.93
C ASP A 144 -19.70 3.26 -18.77
N TYR A 145 -19.08 3.72 -17.68
CA TYR A 145 -18.81 2.85 -16.53
C TYR A 145 -20.09 2.23 -15.92
N ARG A 146 -21.26 2.86 -16.10
CA ARG A 146 -22.55 2.37 -15.58
C ARG A 146 -23.13 1.25 -16.47
N GLY A 147 -22.83 1.28 -17.76
CA GLY A 147 -23.32 0.36 -18.77
C GLY A 147 -22.52 -0.94 -18.83
N LEU A 148 -21.24 -0.92 -18.45
CA LEU A 148 -20.32 -2.05 -18.68
C LEU A 148 -20.78 -3.36 -18.02
N ASP A 149 -21.29 -3.32 -16.79
CA ASP A 149 -21.84 -4.51 -16.13
C ASP A 149 -23.06 -5.11 -16.86
N ASN A 150 -23.87 -4.28 -17.55
CA ASN A 150 -24.99 -4.78 -18.36
C ASN A 150 -24.47 -5.60 -19.54
N GLU A 151 -23.44 -5.08 -20.23
CA GLU A 151 -22.85 -5.76 -21.38
C GLU A 151 -22.13 -7.04 -20.95
N ILE A 152 -21.41 -7.01 -19.81
CA ILE A 152 -20.81 -8.22 -19.23
C ILE A 152 -21.89 -9.27 -18.96
N ALA A 153 -22.99 -8.90 -18.31
CA ALA A 153 -24.09 -9.83 -18.02
C ALA A 153 -24.73 -10.38 -19.31
N ARG A 154 -24.89 -9.55 -20.34
CA ARG A 154 -25.42 -9.96 -21.65
C ARG A 154 -24.54 -11.03 -22.29
N VAL A 155 -23.23 -10.81 -22.37
CA VAL A 155 -22.30 -11.80 -22.95
C VAL A 155 -22.22 -13.05 -22.08
N ALA A 156 -22.15 -12.89 -20.76
CA ALA A 156 -22.09 -13.97 -19.78
C ALA A 156 -23.29 -14.92 -19.83
N SER A 157 -24.45 -14.48 -20.37
CA SER A 157 -25.61 -15.36 -20.57
C SER A 157 -25.37 -16.46 -21.62
N THR A 158 -24.34 -16.30 -22.46
CA THR A 158 -24.03 -17.21 -23.58
C THR A 158 -22.64 -17.84 -23.48
N LYS A 159 -21.75 -17.30 -22.66
CA LYS A 159 -20.34 -17.73 -22.54
C LYS A 159 -19.86 -17.62 -21.10
N ASN A 160 -18.91 -18.50 -20.73
CA ASN A 160 -18.29 -18.48 -19.40
C ASN A 160 -17.02 -17.61 -19.31
N VAL A 161 -16.56 -17.08 -20.45
CA VAL A 161 -15.44 -16.14 -20.53
C VAL A 161 -15.91 -14.90 -21.29
N VAL A 162 -15.69 -13.73 -20.71
CA VAL A 162 -16.03 -12.42 -21.30
C VAL A 162 -14.74 -11.61 -21.40
N ARG A 163 -14.35 -11.24 -22.62
CA ARG A 163 -13.14 -10.45 -22.89
C ARG A 163 -13.50 -9.01 -23.22
N ILE A 164 -12.91 -8.07 -22.48
CA ILE A 164 -13.20 -6.64 -22.59
C ILE A 164 -11.92 -5.90 -22.93
N ALA A 165 -11.89 -5.31 -24.13
CA ALA A 165 -10.79 -4.49 -24.61
C ALA A 165 -10.95 -3.03 -24.16
N ASN A 166 -9.84 -2.32 -24.16
CA ASN A 166 -9.74 -0.87 -24.01
C ASN A 166 -10.39 -0.34 -22.72
N VAL A 167 -10.26 -1.08 -21.62
CA VAL A 167 -10.73 -0.60 -20.32
C VAL A 167 -9.86 0.58 -19.91
N MET A 168 -10.47 1.74 -19.74
CA MET A 168 -9.79 2.99 -19.39
C MET A 168 -10.56 3.70 -18.27
N GLY A 169 -10.18 3.47 -17.01
CA GLY A 169 -10.77 4.14 -15.85
C GLY A 169 -12.22 3.76 -15.52
N HIS A 170 -12.76 2.70 -16.12
CA HIS A 170 -14.14 2.27 -15.85
C HIS A 170 -14.28 1.77 -14.41
N ARG A 171 -15.14 2.43 -13.65
CA ARG A 171 -15.37 2.19 -12.23
C ARG A 171 -16.46 1.16 -11.97
N TYR A 172 -16.44 0.56 -10.79
CA TYR A 172 -17.51 -0.30 -10.26
C TYR A 172 -17.77 -1.59 -11.07
N ILE A 173 -16.83 -2.00 -11.91
CA ILE A 173 -16.94 -3.23 -12.69
C ILE A 173 -17.14 -4.41 -11.74
N GLY A 174 -18.18 -5.21 -11.96
CA GLY A 174 -18.45 -6.41 -11.19
C GLY A 174 -19.44 -6.23 -10.04
N ILE A 175 -19.66 -5.01 -9.54
CA ILE A 175 -20.47 -4.75 -8.35
C ILE A 175 -21.92 -5.22 -8.53
N SER A 176 -22.50 -5.00 -9.71
CA SER A 176 -23.91 -5.34 -9.94
C SER A 176 -24.11 -6.79 -10.41
N LEU A 177 -23.04 -7.50 -10.76
CA LEU A 177 -23.09 -8.86 -11.30
C LEU A 177 -23.76 -9.90 -10.37
N PRO A 178 -23.47 -9.92 -9.04
CA PRO A 178 -24.15 -10.85 -8.13
C PRO A 178 -25.67 -10.66 -8.13
N ARG A 179 -26.15 -9.41 -8.10
CA ARG A 179 -27.58 -9.08 -8.12
C ARG A 179 -28.26 -9.45 -9.45
N ARG A 180 -27.47 -9.54 -10.53
CA ARG A 180 -27.92 -9.99 -11.85
C ARG A 180 -27.88 -11.51 -12.02
N GLY A 181 -27.43 -12.25 -11.00
CA GLY A 181 -27.30 -13.71 -11.06
C GLY A 181 -26.09 -14.20 -11.86
N VAL A 182 -25.15 -13.31 -12.22
CA VAL A 182 -23.93 -13.68 -12.93
C VAL A 182 -22.95 -14.30 -11.93
N LYS A 183 -22.64 -15.58 -12.09
CA LYS A 183 -21.80 -16.36 -11.19
C LYS A 183 -20.89 -17.30 -11.98
N ASN A 184 -19.70 -17.58 -11.43
CA ASN A 184 -18.71 -18.47 -12.01
C ASN A 184 -18.24 -18.07 -13.43
N ILE A 185 -18.27 -16.77 -13.75
CA ILE A 185 -17.80 -16.24 -15.03
C ILE A 185 -16.36 -15.74 -14.88
N ARG A 186 -15.54 -16.04 -15.88
CA ARG A 186 -14.21 -15.45 -16.06
C ARG A 186 -14.34 -14.16 -16.87
N ILE A 187 -13.90 -13.05 -16.30
CA ILE A 187 -13.99 -11.72 -16.89
C ILE A 187 -12.56 -11.22 -17.10
N GLU A 188 -12.15 -11.07 -18.34
CA GLU A 188 -10.82 -10.61 -18.73
C GLU A 188 -10.89 -9.14 -19.15
N LEU A 189 -10.15 -8.29 -18.44
CA LEU A 189 -10.13 -6.84 -18.56
C LEU A 189 -8.75 -6.41 -19.07
N TYR A 190 -8.70 -5.78 -20.24
CA TYR A 190 -7.45 -5.33 -20.88
C TYR A 190 -7.37 -3.81 -20.83
N GLY A 191 -6.36 -3.28 -20.14
CA GLY A 191 -6.13 -1.83 -19.97
C GLY A 191 -5.96 -1.41 -18.50
N VAL A 192 -6.41 -0.18 -18.19
CA VAL A 192 -6.42 0.37 -16.82
C VAL A 192 -7.84 0.34 -16.28
N VAL A 193 -8.07 -0.51 -15.28
CA VAL A 193 -9.36 -0.61 -14.61
C VAL A 193 -9.50 0.52 -13.58
N GLY A 194 -10.66 1.16 -13.53
CA GLY A 194 -10.93 2.22 -12.56
C GLY A 194 -11.16 1.69 -11.14
N ASN A 195 -11.56 2.60 -10.26
CA ASN A 195 -11.79 2.29 -8.85
C ASN A 195 -12.95 1.30 -8.64
N CYS A 196 -12.92 0.62 -7.49
CA CYS A 196 -14.00 -0.25 -7.01
C CYS A 196 -14.26 -1.48 -7.90
N LEU A 197 -13.23 -2.03 -8.53
CA LEU A 197 -13.32 -3.31 -9.25
C LEU A 197 -13.69 -4.45 -8.29
N ALA A 198 -14.66 -5.27 -8.68
CA ALA A 198 -15.03 -6.51 -8.01
C ALA A 198 -15.46 -6.37 -6.54
N ASN A 199 -15.88 -5.17 -6.13
CA ASN A 199 -16.46 -4.97 -4.80
C ASN A 199 -17.75 -5.80 -4.68
N LEU A 200 -18.00 -6.37 -3.51
CA LEU A 200 -19.13 -7.28 -3.24
C LEU A 200 -19.14 -8.57 -4.09
N ASN A 201 -18.05 -8.92 -4.77
CA ASN A 201 -17.99 -10.15 -5.57
C ASN A 201 -18.16 -11.39 -4.68
N GLU A 202 -18.89 -12.39 -5.19
CA GLU A 202 -19.16 -13.65 -4.48
C GLU A 202 -18.52 -14.86 -5.15
N ALA A 203 -18.44 -14.87 -6.49
CA ALA A 203 -18.16 -16.10 -7.24
C ALA A 203 -17.52 -15.90 -8.62
N ASN A 204 -17.36 -14.66 -9.10
CA ASN A 204 -16.76 -14.42 -10.41
C ASN A 204 -15.23 -14.30 -10.31
N TYR A 205 -14.57 -14.50 -11.46
CA TYR A 205 -13.12 -14.51 -11.57
C TYR A 205 -12.68 -13.37 -12.50
N PHE A 206 -12.09 -12.33 -11.94
CA PHE A 206 -11.60 -11.17 -12.69
C PHE A 206 -10.12 -11.34 -12.99
N TYR A 207 -9.73 -11.13 -14.25
CA TYR A 207 -8.34 -11.14 -14.71
C TYR A 207 -8.06 -9.80 -15.38
N VAL A 208 -7.22 -8.97 -14.77
CA VAL A 208 -6.83 -7.66 -15.25
C VAL A 208 -5.45 -7.75 -15.88
N TYR A 209 -5.40 -7.58 -17.19
CA TYR A 209 -4.18 -7.49 -17.98
C TYR A 209 -3.69 -6.04 -18.02
N GLY A 210 -3.27 -5.55 -16.86
CA GLY A 210 -2.88 -4.17 -16.64
C GLY A 210 -2.97 -3.77 -15.17
N ASN A 211 -3.28 -2.50 -14.93
CA ASN A 211 -3.35 -1.91 -13.59
C ASN A 211 -4.81 -1.73 -13.14
N VAL A 212 -5.03 -1.69 -11.83
CA VAL A 212 -6.33 -1.34 -11.23
C VAL A 212 -6.20 -0.13 -10.33
N GLY A 213 -7.20 0.75 -10.36
CA GLY A 213 -7.36 1.88 -9.47
C GLY A 213 -7.63 1.49 -8.01
N ASP A 214 -8.10 2.46 -7.23
CA ASP A 214 -8.26 2.31 -5.79
C ASP A 214 -9.43 1.39 -5.43
N ASP A 215 -9.41 0.88 -4.20
CA ASP A 215 -10.53 0.19 -3.57
C ASP A 215 -11.01 -1.06 -4.35
N CYS A 216 -10.08 -1.78 -4.98
CA CYS A 216 -10.39 -3.04 -5.66
C CYS A 216 -10.67 -4.16 -4.65
N GLY A 217 -11.81 -4.84 -4.80
CA GLY A 217 -12.18 -6.02 -4.02
C GLY A 217 -12.77 -5.71 -2.65
N ASP A 218 -13.37 -4.52 -2.47
CA ASP A 218 -14.03 -4.16 -1.20
C ASP A 218 -15.16 -5.13 -0.87
N THR A 219 -15.18 -5.63 0.37
CA THR A 219 -16.25 -6.51 0.88
C THR A 219 -16.46 -7.76 -0.01
N MET A 220 -15.43 -8.21 -0.73
CA MET A 220 -15.54 -9.43 -1.53
C MET A 220 -15.69 -10.66 -0.61
N HIS A 221 -16.65 -11.53 -0.93
CA HIS A 221 -17.04 -12.69 -0.12
C HIS A 221 -16.59 -14.04 -0.70
N GLY A 222 -16.06 -14.03 -1.92
CA GLY A 222 -15.64 -15.20 -2.68
C GLY A 222 -15.26 -14.84 -4.12
N GLY A 223 -14.92 -15.84 -4.94
CA GLY A 223 -14.35 -15.63 -6.27
C GLY A 223 -12.86 -15.28 -6.24
N LYS A 224 -12.36 -14.69 -7.32
CA LYS A 224 -10.94 -14.34 -7.46
C LYS A 224 -10.74 -13.06 -8.26
N VAL A 225 -9.71 -12.30 -7.92
CA VAL A 225 -9.20 -11.18 -8.73
C VAL A 225 -7.71 -11.42 -8.97
N VAL A 226 -7.28 -11.36 -10.23
CA VAL A 226 -5.88 -11.48 -10.65
C VAL A 226 -5.52 -10.22 -11.41
N ILE A 227 -4.45 -9.54 -11.01
CA ILE A 227 -3.97 -8.30 -11.61
C ILE A 227 -2.53 -8.52 -12.07
N THR A 228 -2.27 -8.47 -13.37
CA THR A 228 -0.91 -8.69 -13.89
C THR A 228 0.02 -7.52 -13.59
N GLY A 229 -0.53 -6.31 -13.50
CA GLY A 229 0.20 -5.09 -13.18
C GLY A 229 0.11 -4.71 -11.70
N ASP A 230 -0.01 -3.40 -11.45
CA ASP A 230 -0.08 -2.81 -10.12
C ASP A 230 -1.53 -2.56 -9.68
N ALA A 231 -1.74 -2.61 -8.36
CA ALA A 231 -2.94 -2.11 -7.71
C ALA A 231 -2.65 -0.76 -7.02
N ARG A 232 -3.64 0.13 -6.97
CA ARG A 232 -3.52 1.39 -6.23
C ARG A 232 -3.96 1.24 -4.78
N ASP A 233 -4.40 2.33 -4.16
CA ASP A 233 -4.61 2.41 -2.72
C ASP A 233 -5.86 1.62 -2.30
N VAL A 234 -5.90 1.18 -1.04
CA VAL A 234 -7.07 0.54 -0.41
C VAL A 234 -7.51 -0.79 -1.06
N LEU A 235 -6.59 -1.48 -1.74
CA LEU A 235 -6.83 -2.83 -2.27
C LEU A 235 -7.30 -3.78 -1.16
N ALA A 236 -8.33 -4.58 -1.44
CA ALA A 236 -8.87 -5.60 -0.54
C ALA A 236 -9.45 -5.04 0.77
N GLN A 237 -10.04 -3.85 0.72
CA GLN A 237 -10.80 -3.29 1.84
C GLN A 237 -11.85 -4.30 2.32
N THR A 238 -11.91 -4.53 3.64
CA THR A 238 -12.89 -5.43 4.27
C THR A 238 -13.08 -6.81 3.59
N LEU A 239 -12.06 -7.32 2.88
CA LEU A 239 -12.12 -8.60 2.17
C LEU A 239 -12.48 -9.72 3.16
N GLN A 240 -13.50 -10.53 2.83
CA GLN A 240 -14.11 -11.53 3.72
C GLN A 240 -13.98 -12.97 3.23
N GLY A 241 -13.70 -13.15 1.94
CA GLY A 241 -13.47 -14.45 1.32
C GLY A 241 -12.97 -14.33 -0.11
N GLY A 242 -12.49 -15.43 -0.68
CA GLY A 242 -11.91 -15.46 -2.01
C GLY A 242 -10.42 -15.12 -2.02
N LYS A 243 -9.88 -14.85 -3.20
CA LYS A 243 -8.44 -14.63 -3.41
C LYS A 243 -8.18 -13.40 -4.27
N ILE A 244 -7.18 -12.60 -3.92
CA ILE A 244 -6.71 -11.48 -4.74
C ILE A 244 -5.21 -11.64 -4.96
N PHE A 245 -4.79 -11.66 -6.22
CA PHE A 245 -3.40 -11.84 -6.64
C PHE A 245 -2.94 -10.63 -7.45
N VAL A 246 -1.81 -10.04 -7.06
CA VAL A 246 -1.20 -8.88 -7.74
C VAL A 246 0.20 -9.25 -8.21
N GLY A 247 0.46 -9.05 -9.50
CA GLY A 247 1.77 -9.27 -10.12
C GLY A 247 2.79 -8.21 -9.73
N GLY A 248 2.38 -6.94 -9.74
CA GLY A 248 3.21 -5.79 -9.41
C GLY A 248 3.07 -5.33 -7.96
N ASN A 249 3.12 -4.01 -7.77
CA ASN A 249 3.02 -3.35 -6.46
C ASN A 249 1.57 -3.09 -6.05
N ALA A 250 1.37 -2.79 -4.78
CA ALA A 250 0.10 -2.27 -4.27
C ALA A 250 0.32 -0.96 -3.49
N GLY A 251 -0.73 -0.14 -3.40
CA GLY A 251 -0.69 1.18 -2.77
C GLY A 251 -0.71 1.16 -1.24
N ASN A 252 -1.29 2.21 -0.68
CA ASN A 252 -1.47 2.42 0.76
C ASN A 252 -2.69 1.62 1.27
N ARG A 253 -2.73 1.25 2.57
CA ARG A 253 -3.90 0.62 3.23
C ARG A 253 -4.40 -0.69 2.62
N VAL A 254 -3.50 -1.46 2.03
CA VAL A 254 -3.82 -2.77 1.47
C VAL A 254 -4.31 -3.71 2.58
N GLY A 255 -5.46 -4.34 2.37
CA GLY A 255 -6.08 -5.26 3.33
C GLY A 255 -6.67 -4.59 4.57
N ILE A 256 -6.97 -3.29 4.52
CA ILE A 256 -7.58 -2.59 5.65
C ILE A 256 -8.92 -3.24 6.04
N GLN A 257 -9.08 -3.55 7.32
CA GLN A 257 -10.25 -4.24 7.88
C GLN A 257 -10.55 -5.61 7.26
N MET A 258 -9.61 -6.29 6.59
CA MET A 258 -9.79 -7.66 6.09
C MET A 258 -10.16 -8.62 7.23
N ARG A 259 -11.14 -9.51 7.02
CA ARG A 259 -11.72 -10.37 8.08
C ARG A 259 -11.95 -11.79 7.59
N GLU A 260 -11.98 -12.74 8.53
CA GLU A 260 -12.38 -14.12 8.25
C GLU A 260 -13.64 -14.46 9.04
N TYR A 261 -14.52 -15.26 8.43
CA TYR A 261 -15.80 -15.65 9.04
C TYR A 261 -16.04 -17.14 8.85
N ARG A 262 -16.12 -17.88 9.95
CA ARG A 262 -16.34 -19.34 9.95
C ARG A 262 -15.34 -20.04 9.03
N GLU A 263 -15.82 -20.72 7.99
CA GLU A 263 -15.02 -21.44 6.99
C GLU A 263 -14.50 -20.54 5.85
N LYS A 264 -14.88 -19.25 5.82
CA LYS A 264 -14.41 -18.31 4.79
C LYS A 264 -13.14 -17.60 5.25
N ARG A 265 -12.04 -17.99 4.63
CA ARG A 265 -10.72 -17.36 4.79
C ARG A 265 -10.30 -16.65 3.50
N PRO A 266 -10.08 -15.33 3.52
CA PRO A 266 -9.56 -14.63 2.36
C PRO A 266 -8.02 -14.70 2.28
N TYR A 267 -7.51 -14.71 1.05
CA TYR A 267 -6.07 -14.69 0.75
C TYR A 267 -5.72 -13.53 -0.18
N LEU A 268 -4.68 -12.78 0.17
CA LEU A 268 -4.16 -11.67 -0.62
C LEU A 268 -2.67 -11.87 -0.86
N VAL A 269 -2.25 -11.92 -2.13
CA VAL A 269 -0.84 -12.13 -2.50
C VAL A 269 -0.37 -10.98 -3.39
N ILE A 270 0.67 -10.28 -2.95
CA ILE A 270 1.29 -9.17 -3.67
C ILE A 270 2.69 -9.56 -4.10
N GLY A 271 2.98 -9.43 -5.39
CA GLY A 271 4.28 -9.76 -5.97
C GLY A 271 5.38 -8.76 -5.62
N GLY A 272 5.07 -7.47 -5.70
CA GLY A 272 5.99 -6.36 -5.51
C GLY A 272 6.00 -5.83 -4.07
N ARG A 273 6.09 -4.50 -3.94
CA ARG A 273 6.05 -3.79 -2.67
C ARG A 273 4.65 -3.24 -2.34
N VAL A 274 4.47 -2.86 -1.08
CA VAL A 274 3.28 -2.15 -0.58
C VAL A 274 3.70 -0.86 0.12
N ASP A 275 2.88 0.19 0.06
CA ASP A 275 3.11 1.41 0.83
C ASP A 275 2.68 1.21 2.31
N ASP A 276 2.26 2.28 2.98
CA ASP A 276 1.98 2.28 4.42
C ASP A 276 0.66 1.52 4.76
N TYR A 277 0.47 1.24 6.06
CA TYR A 277 -0.77 0.73 6.65
C TYR A 277 -1.27 -0.63 6.10
N LEU A 278 -0.35 -1.48 5.64
CA LEU A 278 -0.65 -2.86 5.27
C LEU A 278 -1.35 -3.61 6.42
N GLY A 279 -2.55 -4.15 6.17
CA GLY A 279 -3.31 -4.92 7.16
C GLY A 279 -3.83 -4.11 8.36
N GLU A 280 -4.01 -2.80 8.19
CA GLU A 280 -4.60 -1.95 9.24
C GLU A 280 -5.98 -2.47 9.65
N TYR A 281 -6.23 -2.62 10.95
CA TYR A 281 -7.47 -3.18 11.52
C TYR A 281 -7.86 -4.58 11.02
N MET A 282 -6.91 -5.37 10.52
CA MET A 282 -7.16 -6.74 10.06
C MET A 282 -7.67 -7.62 11.22
N ALA A 283 -8.75 -8.35 10.96
CA ALA A 283 -9.42 -9.23 11.92
C ALA A 283 -9.43 -10.71 11.48
N GLY A 284 -8.75 -11.05 10.39
CA GLY A 284 -8.69 -12.43 9.87
C GLY A 284 -8.13 -12.51 8.46
N GLY A 285 -7.84 -13.72 7.99
CA GLY A 285 -7.30 -13.97 6.65
C GLY A 285 -5.77 -14.01 6.60
N VAL A 286 -5.25 -14.12 5.37
CA VAL A 286 -3.80 -14.25 5.10
C VAL A 286 -3.37 -13.24 4.04
N ILE A 287 -2.35 -12.45 4.35
CA ILE A 287 -1.68 -11.55 3.40
C ILE A 287 -0.25 -12.03 3.17
N ILE A 288 0.21 -12.08 1.92
CA ILE A 288 1.56 -12.48 1.53
C ILE A 288 2.18 -11.39 0.66
N ILE A 289 3.32 -10.86 1.08
CA ILE A 289 4.15 -9.95 0.29
C ILE A 289 5.38 -10.72 -0.18
N LEU A 290 5.41 -11.06 -1.47
CA LEU A 290 6.47 -11.87 -2.04
C LEU A 290 7.76 -11.10 -2.21
N ASN A 291 7.73 -9.78 -2.37
CA ASN A 291 8.94 -8.98 -2.59
C ASN A 291 9.84 -9.61 -3.69
N LYS A 292 9.26 -9.93 -4.85
CA LYS A 292 9.91 -10.76 -5.89
C LYS A 292 11.32 -10.29 -6.26
N ASN A 293 11.53 -8.99 -6.24
CA ASN A 293 12.80 -8.33 -6.58
C ASN A 293 13.77 -8.17 -5.39
N ASN A 294 13.55 -8.88 -4.27
CA ASN A 294 14.40 -8.92 -3.08
C ASN A 294 14.85 -7.54 -2.57
N ARG A 295 13.89 -6.61 -2.46
CA ARG A 295 14.15 -5.23 -2.02
C ARG A 295 14.37 -5.17 -0.51
N SER A 296 15.19 -4.22 -0.09
CA SER A 296 15.42 -3.89 1.33
C SER A 296 14.15 -3.36 2.01
N GLU A 297 13.31 -2.64 1.28
CA GLU A 297 12.05 -2.08 1.76
C GLU A 297 10.87 -2.58 0.92
N SER A 298 10.27 -3.71 1.32
CA SER A 298 9.11 -4.30 0.65
C SER A 298 7.76 -3.76 1.12
N VAL A 299 7.73 -3.06 2.26
CA VAL A 299 6.53 -2.51 2.88
C VAL A 299 6.81 -1.11 3.47
N GLY A 300 5.78 -0.28 3.51
CA GLY A 300 5.78 0.99 4.22
C GLY A 300 5.70 0.84 5.75
N SER A 301 5.30 1.91 6.42
CA SER A 301 5.14 2.00 7.87
C SER A 301 3.76 1.53 8.34
N TYR A 302 3.61 1.32 9.65
CA TYR A 302 2.34 1.02 10.33
C TYR A 302 1.70 -0.32 9.97
N VAL A 303 2.50 -1.32 9.59
CA VAL A 303 2.03 -2.66 9.23
C VAL A 303 1.29 -3.33 10.38
N GLY A 304 0.07 -3.80 10.15
CA GLY A 304 -0.76 -4.49 11.13
C GLY A 304 -1.25 -3.59 12.26
N SER A 305 -1.32 -2.27 12.06
CA SER A 305 -1.83 -1.34 13.09
C SER A 305 -3.28 -1.68 13.46
N GLY A 306 -3.56 -1.94 14.74
CA GLY A 306 -4.90 -2.31 15.20
C GLY A 306 -5.35 -3.71 14.75
N MET A 307 -4.42 -4.56 14.30
CA MET A 307 -4.70 -5.94 13.90
C MET A 307 -5.14 -6.77 15.12
N VAL A 308 -6.30 -7.43 14.99
CA VAL A 308 -6.89 -8.30 16.02
C VAL A 308 -7.01 -9.76 15.59
N GLY A 309 -6.77 -10.06 14.31
CA GLY A 309 -6.76 -11.44 13.78
C GLY A 309 -6.06 -11.55 12.43
N GLY A 310 -5.83 -12.78 11.98
CA GLY A 310 -5.16 -13.08 10.70
C GLY A 310 -3.63 -13.20 10.79
N ARG A 311 -2.99 -13.32 9.62
CA ARG A 311 -1.52 -13.43 9.47
C ARG A 311 -1.01 -12.65 8.26
N ILE A 312 0.11 -11.96 8.42
CA ILE A 312 0.80 -11.26 7.33
C ILE A 312 2.21 -11.86 7.21
N TYR A 313 2.55 -12.33 6.01
CA TYR A 313 3.84 -12.89 5.66
C TYR A 313 4.57 -11.93 4.73
N ILE A 314 5.75 -11.47 5.12
CA ILE A 314 6.56 -10.56 4.29
C ILE A 314 7.90 -11.23 4.03
N ARG A 315 8.21 -11.55 2.78
CA ARG A 315 9.49 -12.17 2.40
C ARG A 315 10.62 -11.17 2.64
N GLY A 316 11.59 -11.58 3.45
CA GLY A 316 12.69 -10.73 3.91
C GLY A 316 12.45 -10.08 5.28
N LYS A 317 13.48 -9.38 5.76
CA LYS A 317 13.48 -8.75 7.09
C LYS A 317 12.86 -7.36 7.01
N VAL A 318 11.82 -7.11 7.82
CA VAL A 318 11.21 -5.78 7.96
C VAL A 318 11.82 -5.08 9.18
N TYR A 319 12.18 -3.81 9.02
CA TYR A 319 12.66 -3.01 10.16
C TYR A 319 11.52 -2.84 11.18
N PRO A 320 11.69 -3.25 12.45
CA PRO A 320 10.57 -3.33 13.39
C PRO A 320 9.83 -2.01 13.65
N ALA A 321 10.47 -0.86 13.47
CA ALA A 321 9.80 0.45 13.62
C ALA A 321 8.68 0.69 12.58
N ARG A 322 8.60 -0.13 11.52
CA ARG A 322 7.51 -0.15 10.53
C ARG A 322 6.30 -0.98 10.98
N ILE A 323 6.45 -1.80 12.01
CA ILE A 323 5.40 -2.72 12.48
C ILE A 323 4.59 -2.00 13.56
N GLY A 324 3.29 -1.91 13.33
CA GLY A 324 2.34 -1.25 14.20
C GLY A 324 2.60 0.25 14.42
N PRO A 325 1.75 0.88 15.24
CA PRO A 325 1.97 2.25 15.69
C PRO A 325 3.11 2.29 16.73
N GLN A 326 4.07 3.17 16.50
CA GLN A 326 5.14 3.44 17.46
C GLN A 326 4.69 4.54 18.44
N PRO A 327 4.96 4.40 19.75
CA PRO A 327 4.59 5.42 20.72
C PRO A 327 5.29 6.76 20.42
N PRO A 328 4.63 7.91 20.66
CA PRO A 328 5.26 9.21 20.47
C PRO A 328 6.52 9.35 21.31
N ARG A 329 7.60 9.91 20.73
CA ARG A 329 8.88 10.12 21.44
C ARG A 329 8.70 10.89 22.74
N VAL A 330 7.82 11.89 22.77
CA VAL A 330 7.53 12.69 23.97
C VAL A 330 6.94 11.84 25.10
N GLU A 331 6.05 10.90 24.79
CA GLU A 331 5.48 9.98 25.78
C GLU A 331 6.53 9.00 26.29
N MET A 332 7.35 8.45 25.38
CA MET A 332 8.48 7.59 25.74
C MET A 332 9.47 8.30 26.66
N LEU A 333 9.85 9.54 26.36
CA LEU A 333 10.75 10.33 27.18
C LEU A 333 10.17 10.60 28.58
N ARG A 334 8.87 10.91 28.67
CA ARG A 334 8.19 11.10 29.95
C ARG A 334 8.16 9.81 30.76
N PHE A 335 7.89 8.68 30.11
CA PHE A 335 7.90 7.37 30.75
C PHE A 335 9.29 7.02 31.29
N LEU A 336 10.34 7.15 30.49
CA LEU A 336 11.72 6.85 30.91
C LEU A 336 12.15 7.75 32.08
N LYS A 337 11.82 9.05 32.03
CA LYS A 337 12.09 9.98 33.14
C LYS A 337 11.35 9.58 34.41
N ALA A 338 10.08 9.16 34.31
CA ALA A 338 9.32 8.68 35.47
C ALA A 338 9.97 7.42 36.08
N MET A 339 10.40 6.47 35.24
CA MET A 339 11.08 5.26 35.70
C MET A 339 12.45 5.56 36.33
N ALA A 340 13.15 6.61 35.88
CA ALA A 340 14.37 7.08 36.51
C ALA A 340 14.12 7.73 37.88
N ILE A 341 13.04 8.51 38.02
CA ILE A 341 12.63 9.13 39.30
C ILE A 341 12.28 8.06 40.33
N GLU A 342 11.56 7.02 39.92
CA GLU A 342 11.19 5.88 40.78
C GLU A 342 12.38 4.94 41.07
N GLY A 343 13.56 5.21 40.50
CA GLY A 343 14.78 4.43 40.76
C GLY A 343 14.91 3.13 39.96
N PHE A 344 13.99 2.85 39.03
CA PHE A 344 14.08 1.68 38.16
C PHE A 344 15.17 1.81 37.09
N ILE A 345 15.49 3.04 36.67
CA ILE A 345 16.56 3.34 35.71
C ILE A 345 17.56 4.30 36.37
N LYS A 346 18.87 4.05 36.24
CA LYS A 346 19.87 4.99 36.74
C LYS A 346 19.96 6.20 35.81
N ASN A 347 20.11 7.39 36.38
CA ASN A 347 20.19 8.64 35.58
C ASN A 347 21.28 8.63 34.51
N ARG A 348 22.41 7.96 34.74
CA ARG A 348 23.49 7.81 33.76
C ARG A 348 23.05 6.99 32.54
N ASP A 349 22.21 5.98 32.74
CA ASP A 349 21.73 5.10 31.67
C ASP A 349 20.59 5.78 30.87
N LEU A 350 19.95 6.82 31.43
CA LEU A 350 18.86 7.55 30.79
C LEU A 350 19.34 8.29 29.53
N GLU A 351 20.53 8.90 29.56
CA GLU A 351 21.09 9.67 28.43
C GLU A 351 21.26 8.79 27.17
N ASP A 352 21.67 7.54 27.35
CA ASP A 352 21.83 6.59 26.24
C ASP A 352 20.49 6.06 25.72
N LEU A 353 19.47 6.02 26.58
CA LEU A 353 18.15 5.48 26.27
C LEU A 353 17.26 6.48 25.51
N VAL A 354 17.39 7.78 25.77
CA VAL A 354 16.48 8.82 25.22
C VAL A 354 16.63 9.07 23.70
N GLU A 355 17.71 8.61 23.09
CA GLU A 355 17.96 8.71 21.66
C GLU A 355 17.49 7.47 20.87
N GLN A 356 17.08 6.40 21.55
CA GLN A 356 16.71 5.15 20.90
C GLN A 356 15.21 5.10 20.54
N SER A 357 14.88 4.36 19.49
CA SER A 357 13.48 4.07 19.16
C SER A 357 12.86 3.11 20.19
N TYR A 358 11.53 3.08 20.31
CA TYR A 358 10.85 2.17 21.24
C TYR A 358 11.31 0.71 21.06
N ILE A 359 11.47 0.28 19.81
CA ILE A 359 11.80 -1.12 19.51
C ILE A 359 13.24 -1.49 19.85
N ASP A 360 14.18 -0.54 19.72
CA ASP A 360 15.58 -0.77 20.06
C ASP A 360 15.81 -0.70 21.58
N LEU A 361 14.91 -0.01 22.28
CA LEU A 361 14.97 0.25 23.71
C LEU A 361 14.26 -0.83 24.53
N ILE A 362 13.13 -1.37 24.07
CA ILE A 362 12.25 -2.22 24.89
C ILE A 362 12.96 -3.43 25.49
N ASP A 363 13.84 -4.07 24.72
CA ASP A 363 14.58 -5.25 25.14
C ASP A 363 15.84 -4.92 25.97
N LYS A 364 16.20 -3.64 26.09
CA LYS A 364 17.29 -3.15 26.95
C LYS A 364 16.79 -2.68 28.31
N LEU A 365 15.49 -2.51 28.48
CA LEU A 365 14.90 -2.05 29.73
C LEU A 365 14.94 -3.16 30.80
N PRO A 366 15.05 -2.78 32.10
CA PRO A 366 14.83 -3.72 33.20
C PRO A 366 13.46 -4.41 33.06
N GLU A 367 13.38 -5.69 33.44
CA GLU A 367 12.20 -6.54 33.21
C GLU A 367 10.88 -5.90 33.67
N GLU A 368 10.89 -5.25 34.84
CA GLU A 368 9.72 -4.58 35.39
C GLU A 368 9.30 -3.34 34.56
N VAL A 369 10.27 -2.56 34.09
CA VAL A 369 10.03 -1.39 33.25
C VAL A 369 9.54 -1.81 31.86
N MET A 370 10.16 -2.86 31.29
CA MET A 370 9.72 -3.47 30.04
C MET A 370 8.25 -3.91 30.16
N ARG A 371 7.86 -4.57 31.25
CA ARG A 371 6.47 -4.99 31.50
C ARG A 371 5.51 -3.80 31.51
N TYR A 372 5.85 -2.69 32.18
CA TYR A 372 5.02 -1.48 32.16
C TYR A 372 4.92 -0.85 30.77
N ALA A 373 6.04 -0.75 30.05
CA ALA A 373 6.07 -0.21 28.69
C ALA A 373 5.21 -1.03 27.72
N ARG A 374 5.33 -2.37 27.76
CA ARG A 374 4.50 -3.28 26.94
C ARG A 374 3.01 -3.14 27.26
N LYS A 375 2.64 -2.96 28.52
CA LYS A 375 1.24 -2.75 28.91
C LYS A 375 0.72 -1.39 28.43
N LEU A 376 1.52 -0.33 28.57
CA LEU A 376 1.12 1.02 28.21
C LEU A 376 1.05 1.25 26.71
N TYR A 377 1.99 0.68 25.95
CA TYR A 377 2.17 1.00 24.54
C TYR A 377 1.79 -0.17 23.61
N GLU A 378 2.14 -1.42 23.92
CA GLU A 378 1.80 -2.52 23.01
C GLU A 378 0.34 -2.99 23.17
N GLU A 379 -0.16 -3.12 24.41
CA GLU A 379 -1.55 -3.57 24.65
C GLU A 379 -2.57 -2.47 24.31
N ARG A 380 -2.33 -1.25 24.79
CA ARG A 380 -3.27 -0.14 24.59
C ARG A 380 -3.35 0.33 23.14
N ILE A 381 -2.22 0.35 22.44
CA ILE A 381 -2.14 0.86 21.06
C ILE A 381 -2.38 -0.28 20.05
N GLY A 382 -2.41 -1.54 20.49
CA GLY A 382 -2.70 -2.70 19.64
C GLY A 382 -1.56 -3.02 18.68
N MET A 383 -0.32 -3.05 19.20
CA MET A 383 0.85 -3.41 18.39
C MET A 383 0.84 -4.93 18.12
N PRO A 384 0.99 -5.36 16.86
CA PRO A 384 1.01 -6.78 16.53
C PRO A 384 2.33 -7.42 16.96
N ARG A 385 2.33 -8.75 17.07
CA ARG A 385 3.55 -9.54 17.27
C ARG A 385 4.23 -9.75 15.94
N TYR A 386 5.55 -9.86 15.95
CA TYR A 386 6.32 -10.18 14.76
C TYR A 386 7.51 -11.09 15.08
N GLU A 387 7.90 -11.90 14.11
CA GLU A 387 9.07 -12.78 14.16
C GLU A 387 9.76 -12.80 12.79
N TYR A 388 11.09 -12.86 12.75
CA TYR A 388 11.84 -13.07 11.51
C TYR A 388 12.41 -14.48 11.49
N ARG A 389 11.82 -15.37 10.69
CA ARG A 389 12.10 -16.82 10.69
C ARG A 389 11.74 -17.49 9.36
N GLU A 390 12.14 -18.75 9.21
CA GLU A 390 11.61 -19.63 8.17
C GLU A 390 10.14 -19.98 8.49
N LEU A 391 9.38 -20.30 7.45
CA LEU A 391 7.99 -20.74 7.60
C LEU A 391 7.94 -22.13 8.23
N TYR A 392 6.95 -22.36 9.10
CA TYR A 392 6.71 -23.68 9.66
C TYR A 392 6.06 -24.59 8.62
N GLU A 393 6.20 -25.92 8.77
CA GLU A 393 5.62 -26.89 7.83
C GLU A 393 4.12 -26.71 7.62
N GLU A 394 3.37 -26.36 8.67
CA GLU A 394 1.93 -26.09 8.59
C GLU A 394 1.62 -24.84 7.76
N GLU A 395 2.44 -23.80 7.89
CA GLU A 395 2.31 -22.58 7.10
C GLU A 395 2.66 -22.85 5.64
N ILE A 396 3.75 -23.58 5.37
CA ILE A 396 4.10 -24.00 4.01
C ILE A 396 2.96 -24.79 3.38
N ARG A 397 2.38 -25.75 4.11
CA ARG A 397 1.25 -26.57 3.63
C ARG A 397 0.01 -25.73 3.29
N GLU A 398 -0.24 -24.66 4.03
CA GLU A 398 -1.33 -23.72 3.75
C GLU A 398 -1.04 -22.81 2.55
N LEU A 399 0.18 -22.26 2.48
CA LEU A 399 0.53 -21.25 1.48
C LEU A 399 0.88 -21.85 0.12
N LEU A 400 1.39 -23.09 0.06
CA LEU A 400 1.78 -23.78 -1.18
C LEU A 400 0.66 -23.77 -2.24
N PRO A 401 -0.57 -24.28 -1.98
CA PRO A 401 -1.62 -24.29 -2.99
C PRO A 401 -2.07 -22.87 -3.40
N VAL A 402 -1.89 -21.87 -2.54
CA VAL A 402 -2.20 -20.46 -2.86
C VAL A 402 -1.15 -19.90 -3.83
N LEU A 403 0.12 -20.21 -3.61
CA LEU A 403 1.25 -19.80 -4.44
C LEU A 403 1.31 -20.53 -5.79
N GLU A 404 0.94 -21.81 -5.84
CA GLU A 404 0.75 -22.54 -7.10
C GLU A 404 -0.33 -21.90 -7.96
N GLU A 405 -1.44 -21.47 -7.35
CA GLU A 405 -2.51 -20.77 -8.06
C GLU A 405 -2.05 -19.38 -8.53
N TYR A 406 -1.36 -18.62 -7.66
CA TYR A 406 -0.74 -17.34 -8.00
C TYR A 406 0.20 -17.47 -9.22
N GLY A 407 1.08 -18.47 -9.22
CA GLY A 407 1.99 -18.75 -10.33
C GLY A 407 1.29 -19.16 -11.62
N ARG A 408 0.27 -20.02 -11.52
CA ARG A 408 -0.54 -20.42 -12.68
C ARG A 408 -1.26 -19.22 -13.32
N ASP A 409 -1.79 -18.32 -12.50
CA ASP A 409 -2.58 -17.18 -12.97
C ASP A 409 -1.73 -16.03 -13.53
N LEU A 410 -0.54 -15.80 -12.97
CA LEU A 410 0.34 -14.68 -13.35
C LEU A 410 1.51 -15.07 -14.24
N GLY A 411 1.71 -16.37 -14.48
CA GLY A 411 2.79 -16.89 -15.31
C GLY A 411 4.12 -16.92 -14.57
N GLY A 412 4.40 -18.04 -13.90
CA GLY A 412 5.69 -18.32 -13.25
C GLY A 412 5.58 -19.42 -12.20
N ASP A 413 6.71 -19.81 -11.65
CA ASP A 413 6.76 -20.61 -10.42
C ASP A 413 7.31 -19.72 -9.29
N TYR A 414 6.54 -19.64 -8.21
CA TYR A 414 6.86 -18.83 -7.04
C TYR A 414 6.93 -19.69 -5.78
N THR A 415 6.77 -21.01 -5.90
CA THR A 415 6.73 -21.93 -4.76
C THR A 415 8.09 -22.04 -4.07
N GLU A 416 9.19 -21.91 -4.83
CA GLU A 416 10.55 -21.86 -4.29
C GLU A 416 10.75 -20.72 -3.26
N LEU A 417 9.98 -19.64 -3.38
CA LEU A 417 10.06 -18.53 -2.44
C LEU A 417 9.61 -18.90 -1.01
N LEU A 418 8.90 -20.02 -0.83
CA LEU A 418 8.48 -20.49 0.49
C LEU A 418 9.65 -20.94 1.38
N SER A 419 10.82 -21.27 0.79
CA SER A 419 12.01 -21.62 1.57
C SER A 419 12.77 -20.41 2.13
N ASP A 420 12.41 -19.18 1.72
CA ASP A 420 13.03 -17.97 2.23
C ASP A 420 12.63 -17.68 3.69
N LYS A 421 13.33 -16.73 4.30
CA LYS A 421 12.94 -16.17 5.60
C LYS A 421 11.90 -15.07 5.45
N TYR A 422 10.93 -15.08 6.36
CA TYR A 422 9.82 -14.16 6.39
C TYR A 422 9.81 -13.38 7.69
N THR A 423 9.45 -12.10 7.61
CA THR A 423 8.86 -11.41 8.75
C THR A 423 7.39 -11.82 8.83
N VAL A 424 7.04 -12.57 9.86
CA VAL A 424 5.68 -13.07 10.12
C VAL A 424 5.04 -12.19 11.18
N ILE A 425 3.91 -11.56 10.85
CA ILE A 425 3.18 -10.66 11.73
C ILE A 425 1.83 -11.29 12.09
N THR A 426 1.52 -11.29 13.39
CA THR A 426 0.31 -11.90 13.95
C THR A 426 -0.36 -10.99 14.97
N ALA A 427 -1.67 -11.15 15.13
CA ALA A 427 -2.42 -10.43 16.15
C ALA A 427 -1.95 -10.85 17.56
N ARG A 428 -1.93 -9.89 18.48
CA ARG A 428 -1.67 -10.18 19.89
C ARG A 428 -2.94 -10.80 20.48
N LYS A 429 -2.87 -12.07 20.91
CA LYS A 429 -3.99 -12.68 21.67
C LYS A 429 -4.25 -11.81 22.92
N ILE A 430 -5.42 -11.19 23.01
CA ILE A 430 -5.84 -10.50 24.22
C ILE A 430 -6.01 -11.58 25.29
N VAL A 431 -5.21 -11.51 26.35
CA VAL A 431 -5.38 -12.38 27.51
C VAL A 431 -6.75 -12.08 28.11
N GLY A 432 -7.73 -12.96 27.86
CA GLY A 432 -9.09 -12.83 28.43
C GLY A 432 -10.25 -12.91 27.44
N SER A 433 -10.03 -12.94 26.12
CA SER A 433 -11.11 -13.28 25.18
C SER A 433 -11.30 -14.79 25.14
N ARG A 434 -12.37 -15.26 25.79
CA ARG A 434 -12.87 -16.64 25.70
C ARG A 434 -13.32 -16.98 24.30
#